data_AF-A0A7V4ZXD9-F1
#
_entry.id   AF-A0A7V4ZXD9-F1
#
_cell.length_a   1.000
_cell.length_b   1.000
_cell.length_c   1.000
_cell.angle_alpha   90.00
_cell.angle_beta   90.00
_cell.angle_gamma   90.00
#
_symmetry.space_group_name_H-M   'P 1'
#
loop_
_entity.id
_entity.type
_entity.pdbx_description
1 polymer ?
#
loop_
_entity_poly.entity_id
_entity_poly.type
_entity_poly.pdbx_seq_one_letter_code
_entity_poly.pdbx_strand_id
1 'polypeptide(L)'
;MAPLFLSKDSLLARPFRSTWDLLSETTSFINMREDAEEYQDTLRNWRRRLQESSRDPEIQRQVREEIVTLRKAFRKDGYDVSLGSFDIQCEGFRNETSMNEGYRRIVLLIADRVILYEEGEGNHLNLWEALEQKSRKISLSGNREYHHLWYRWKGRVLYLAGADSEPKESYARFCQIVQSKKLLLLASLRKLR
;
A
#
# COMPACT_ATOMS: atom_id res chain seq x y z
N MET A 1 -4.71 15.82 17.82
CA MET A 1 -4.69 14.91 16.65
C MET A 1 -3.25 14.47 16.43
N ALA A 2 -2.95 13.19 16.61
CA ALA A 2 -1.59 12.66 16.48
C ALA A 2 -1.27 12.36 15.00
N PRO A 3 -0.09 12.72 14.50
CA PRO A 3 0.29 12.43 13.12
C PRO A 3 0.63 10.93 13.00
N LEU A 4 -0.11 10.21 12.15
CA LEU A 4 0.25 8.86 11.73
C LEU A 4 1.11 8.96 10.46
N PHE A 5 2.19 8.19 10.42
CA PHE A 5 3.08 7.95 9.25
C PHE A 5 4.20 8.97 8.98
N LEU A 6 5.13 9.12 9.92
CA LEU A 6 6.48 9.64 9.62
C LEU A 6 7.39 8.52 9.10
N SER A 7 7.44 8.33 7.78
CA SER A 7 8.56 7.63 7.14
C SER A 7 9.65 8.65 6.80
N LYS A 8 10.68 8.74 7.65
CA LYS A 8 11.97 9.34 7.28
C LYS A 8 12.70 8.32 6.40
N ASP A 9 12.62 8.47 5.08
CA ASP A 9 13.57 7.82 4.18
C ASP A 9 14.03 8.75 3.05
N SER A 10 15.33 8.61 2.79
CA SER A 10 16.32 9.43 2.10
C SER A 10 15.95 10.04 0.73
N LEU A 11 16.38 11.30 0.57
CA LEU A 11 16.37 12.12 -0.65
C LEU A 11 17.48 11.75 -1.66
N LEU A 12 17.89 10.48 -1.78
CA LEU A 12 19.02 10.11 -2.65
C LEU A 12 18.56 9.33 -3.89
N ALA A 13 18.73 9.98 -5.04
CA ALA A 13 18.76 9.47 -6.41
C ALA A 13 17.55 8.64 -6.89
N ARG A 14 16.40 9.30 -7.09
CA ARG A 14 15.39 8.78 -8.04
C ARG A 14 15.78 9.22 -9.46
N PRO A 15 15.76 8.34 -10.47
CA PRO A 15 15.96 8.73 -11.87
C PRO A 15 14.97 9.83 -12.28
N PHE A 16 15.34 10.63 -13.28
CA PHE A 16 14.52 11.73 -13.79
C PHE A 16 13.14 11.21 -14.22
N ARG A 17 12.15 11.32 -13.32
CA ARG A 17 10.77 10.91 -13.62
C ARG A 17 10.14 11.96 -14.53
N SER A 18 9.59 11.52 -15.65
CA SER A 18 8.84 12.41 -16.54
C SER A 18 7.64 13.01 -15.79
N THR A 19 7.10 14.14 -16.28
CA THR A 19 5.89 14.73 -15.69
C THR A 19 4.71 13.76 -15.77
N TRP A 20 4.67 12.90 -16.80
CA TRP A 20 3.71 11.82 -16.94
C TRP A 20 3.83 10.74 -15.87
N ASP A 21 5.04 10.30 -15.53
CA ASP A 21 5.26 9.32 -14.46
C ASP A 21 4.83 9.89 -13.11
N LEU A 22 5.12 11.17 -12.88
CA LEU A 22 4.75 11.86 -11.64
C LEU A 22 3.22 11.98 -11.51
N LEU A 23 2.54 12.32 -12.60
CA LEU A 23 1.08 12.40 -12.67
C LEU A 23 0.43 11.04 -12.49
N SER A 24 0.98 9.99 -13.09
CA SER A 24 0.49 8.61 -12.98
C SER A 24 0.59 8.11 -11.53
N GLU A 25 1.77 8.26 -10.91
CA GLU A 25 1.96 7.88 -9.49
C GLU A 25 1.03 8.68 -8.56
N THR A 26 0.86 9.98 -8.81
CA THR A 26 -0.03 10.82 -7.99
C THR A 26 -1.49 10.47 -8.20
N THR A 27 -1.90 10.13 -9.42
CA THR A 27 -3.24 9.60 -9.71
C THR A 27 -3.49 8.32 -8.91
N SER A 28 -2.57 7.35 -9.00
CA SER A 28 -2.72 6.07 -8.30
C SER A 28 -2.83 6.26 -6.80
N PHE A 29 -1.98 7.12 -6.22
CA PHE A 29 -2.07 7.48 -4.81
C PHE A 29 -3.43 8.09 -4.43
N ILE A 30 -3.92 9.06 -5.21
CA ILE A 30 -5.20 9.72 -4.96
C ILE A 30 -6.36 8.72 -5.04
N ASN A 31 -6.37 7.85 -6.04
CA ASN A 31 -7.42 6.85 -6.22
C ASN A 31 -7.49 5.81 -5.09
N MET A 32 -6.47 5.70 -4.24
CA MET A 32 -6.48 4.83 -3.06
C MET A 32 -7.01 5.54 -1.80
N ARG A 33 -7.38 6.81 -1.90
CA ARG A 33 -7.93 7.59 -0.78
C ARG A 33 -9.45 7.59 -0.82
N GLU A 34 -10.06 7.83 0.33
CA GLU A 34 -11.52 7.95 0.47
C GLU A 34 -12.06 9.23 -0.19
N ASP A 35 -11.28 10.32 -0.20
CA ASP A 35 -11.61 11.63 -0.79
C ASP A 35 -11.15 11.78 -2.25
N ALA A 36 -10.96 10.66 -2.97
CA ALA A 36 -10.41 10.68 -4.33
C ALA A 36 -11.22 11.52 -5.33
N GLU A 37 -12.53 11.67 -5.11
CA GLU A 37 -13.46 12.39 -5.99
C GLU A 37 -13.12 13.89 -6.08
N GLU A 38 -12.67 14.49 -4.98
CA GLU A 38 -12.35 15.93 -4.89
C GLU A 38 -11.23 16.36 -5.85
N TYR A 39 -10.40 15.41 -6.28
CA TYR A 39 -9.22 15.67 -7.10
C TYR A 39 -9.39 15.27 -8.57
N GLN A 40 -10.51 14.64 -8.96
CA GLN A 40 -10.67 14.08 -10.31
C GLN A 40 -10.61 15.15 -11.40
N ASP A 41 -11.21 16.31 -11.18
CA ASP A 41 -11.17 17.42 -12.14
C ASP A 41 -9.75 17.98 -12.31
N THR A 42 -9.02 18.12 -11.20
CA THR A 42 -7.61 18.55 -11.20
C THR A 42 -6.75 17.56 -12.00
N LEU A 43 -6.90 16.26 -11.74
CA LEU A 43 -6.19 15.21 -12.46
C LEU A 43 -6.53 15.19 -13.95
N ARG A 44 -7.81 15.37 -14.30
CA ARG A 44 -8.28 15.41 -15.68
C ARG A 44 -7.72 16.62 -16.42
N ASN A 45 -7.70 17.79 -15.77
CA ASN A 45 -7.12 19.02 -16.32
C ASN A 45 -5.63 18.84 -16.60
N TRP A 46 -4.86 18.29 -15.66
CA TRP A 46 -3.43 18.01 -15.88
C TRP A 46 -3.18 17.04 -17.05
N ARG A 47 -3.95 15.95 -17.15
CA ARG A 47 -3.84 15.01 -18.29
C ARG A 47 -4.12 15.71 -19.62
N ARG A 48 -5.18 16.52 -19.66
CA ARG A 48 -5.57 17.28 -20.85
C ARG A 48 -4.48 18.25 -21.28
N ARG A 49 -3.96 19.07 -20.36
CA ARG A 49 -2.86 20.03 -20.63
C ARG A 49 -1.60 19.33 -21.15
N LEU A 50 -1.21 18.20 -20.56
CA LEU A 50 -0.04 17.45 -21.01
C LEU A 50 -0.27 16.74 -22.37
N GLN A 51 -1.50 16.35 -22.69
CA GLN A 51 -1.85 15.78 -24.00
C GLN A 51 -1.84 16.83 -25.11
N GLU A 52 -2.56 17.93 -24.90
CA GLU A 52 -2.71 19.02 -25.86
C GLU A 52 -1.37 19.73 -26.14
N SER A 53 -0.50 19.83 -25.13
CA SER A 53 0.77 20.58 -25.20
C SER A 53 1.99 19.68 -24.92
N SER A 54 1.96 18.44 -25.42
CA SER A 54 2.99 17.42 -25.13
C SER A 54 4.42 17.84 -25.51
N ARG A 55 4.60 18.76 -26.45
CA ARG A 55 5.91 19.26 -26.91
C ARG A 55 6.29 20.62 -26.32
N ASP A 56 5.43 21.25 -25.52
CA ASP A 56 5.68 22.55 -24.90
C ASP A 56 6.39 22.35 -23.54
N PRO A 57 7.68 22.73 -23.42
CA PRO A 57 8.42 22.56 -22.17
C PRO A 57 7.85 23.39 -21.01
N GLU A 58 7.24 24.53 -21.30
CA GLU A 58 6.72 25.45 -20.28
C GLU A 58 5.45 24.88 -19.66
N ILE A 59 4.53 24.34 -20.48
CA ILE A 59 3.34 23.64 -19.97
C ILE A 59 3.74 22.41 -19.15
N GLN A 60 4.73 21.64 -19.61
CA GLN A 60 5.24 20.50 -18.83
C GLN A 60 5.80 20.93 -17.47
N ARG A 61 6.54 22.05 -17.42
CA ARG A 61 7.10 22.60 -16.18
C ARG A 61 6.00 23.06 -15.23
N GLN A 62 5.02 23.81 -15.72
CA GLN A 62 3.90 24.32 -14.92
C GLN A 62 3.08 23.18 -14.30
N VAL A 63 2.67 22.20 -15.12
CA VAL A 63 1.90 21.04 -14.62
C VAL A 63 2.73 20.25 -13.60
N ARG A 64 4.04 20.10 -13.83
CA ARG A 64 4.93 19.44 -12.87
C ARG A 64 4.96 20.19 -11.53
N GLU A 65 5.06 21.50 -11.54
CA GLU A 65 5.10 22.33 -10.32
C GLU A 65 3.78 22.23 -9.53
N GLU A 66 2.65 22.22 -10.22
CA GLU A 66 1.33 22.02 -9.62
C GLU A 66 1.23 20.63 -8.96
N ILE A 67 1.64 19.56 -9.66
CA ILE A 67 1.68 18.20 -9.09
C ILE A 67 2.60 18.17 -7.87
N VAL A 68 3.81 18.73 -7.95
CA VAL A 68 4.76 18.76 -6.83
C VAL A 68 4.18 19.50 -5.63
N THR A 69 3.46 20.59 -5.86
CA THR A 69 2.79 21.38 -4.82
C THR A 69 1.71 20.57 -4.12
N LEU A 70 0.85 19.88 -4.88
CA LEU A 70 -0.15 18.98 -4.31
C LEU A 70 0.50 17.86 -3.49
N ARG A 71 1.54 17.22 -4.03
CA ARG A 71 2.28 16.18 -3.30
C ARG A 71 2.93 16.71 -2.02
N LYS A 72 3.36 17.98 -1.98
CA LYS A 72 3.89 18.62 -0.77
C LYS A 72 2.78 18.83 0.27
N ALA A 73 1.58 19.23 -0.15
CA ALA A 73 0.43 19.35 0.74
C ALA A 73 0.11 18.00 1.41
N PHE A 74 -0.03 16.92 0.62
CA PHE A 74 -0.26 15.58 1.17
C PHE A 74 0.81 15.13 2.16
N ARG A 75 2.09 15.42 1.90
CA ARG A 75 3.16 15.09 2.86
C ARG A 75 3.03 15.88 4.17
N LYS A 76 2.57 17.14 4.13
CA LYS A 76 2.31 17.92 5.34
C LYS A 76 1.18 17.31 6.17
N ASP A 77 0.21 16.67 5.52
CA ASP A 77 -0.89 15.96 6.17
C ASP A 77 -0.48 14.56 6.68
N GLY A 78 0.78 14.16 6.51
CA GLY A 78 1.33 12.88 6.97
C GLY A 78 1.28 11.76 5.94
N TYR A 79 0.87 12.01 4.70
CA TYR A 79 0.81 10.97 3.68
C TYR A 79 2.16 10.70 3.01
N ASP A 80 2.45 9.42 2.76
CA ASP A 80 3.52 8.99 1.87
C ASP A 80 3.01 8.80 0.44
N VAL A 81 3.15 9.85 -0.38
CA VAL A 81 2.71 9.82 -1.78
C VAL A 81 3.50 8.83 -2.64
N SER A 82 4.62 8.30 -2.16
CA SER A 82 5.35 7.26 -2.90
C SER A 82 4.62 5.92 -2.94
N LEU A 83 3.64 5.72 -2.07
CA LEU A 83 2.79 4.53 -2.06
C LEU A 83 1.98 4.37 -3.35
N GLY A 84 1.72 5.46 -4.08
CA GLY A 84 1.07 5.39 -5.40
C GLY A 84 1.90 4.67 -6.48
N SER A 85 3.18 4.37 -6.21
CA SER A 85 3.99 3.51 -7.08
C SER A 85 3.74 2.02 -6.84
N PHE A 86 3.05 1.64 -5.76
CA PHE A 86 2.84 0.26 -5.32
C PHE A 86 1.37 -0.13 -5.43
N ASP A 87 1.10 -1.43 -5.43
CA ASP A 87 -0.25 -1.98 -5.39
C ASP A 87 -0.31 -3.21 -4.48
N ILE A 88 -1.51 -3.56 -4.02
CA ILE A 88 -1.79 -4.80 -3.29
C ILE A 88 -2.92 -5.52 -3.98
N GLN A 89 -2.73 -6.81 -4.21
CA GLN A 89 -3.72 -7.67 -4.84
C GLN A 89 -3.93 -8.93 -4.02
N CYS A 90 -5.20 -9.29 -3.83
CA CYS A 90 -5.56 -10.61 -3.36
C CYS A 90 -5.47 -11.62 -4.50
N GLU A 91 -4.93 -12.79 -4.22
CA GLU A 91 -4.99 -13.95 -5.11
C GLU A 91 -6.00 -15.00 -4.60
N GLY A 92 -5.94 -16.23 -5.11
CA GLY A 92 -6.69 -17.34 -4.53
C GLY A 92 -6.04 -17.89 -3.26
N PHE A 93 -6.33 -19.17 -2.99
CA PHE A 93 -5.67 -19.93 -1.94
C PHE A 93 -4.38 -20.55 -2.45
N ARG A 94 -3.42 -20.70 -1.54
CA ARG A 94 -2.09 -21.24 -1.80
C ARG A 94 -1.70 -22.18 -0.67
N ASN A 95 -0.92 -23.20 -1.01
CA ASN A 95 -0.40 -24.19 -0.08
C ASN A 95 1.14 -24.12 -0.03
N GLU A 96 1.74 -25.07 0.68
CA GLU A 96 3.19 -25.19 0.88
C GLU A 96 4.02 -25.20 -0.41
N THR A 97 3.50 -25.71 -1.54
CA THR A 97 4.27 -25.75 -2.79
C THR A 97 4.55 -24.35 -3.34
N SER A 98 3.80 -23.34 -2.91
CA SER A 98 3.93 -21.94 -3.33
C SER A 98 5.24 -21.31 -2.88
N MET A 99 5.92 -21.89 -1.90
CA MET A 99 7.29 -21.50 -1.54
C MET A 99 8.25 -21.56 -2.73
N ASN A 100 8.09 -22.58 -3.57
CA ASN A 100 8.90 -22.75 -4.79
C ASN A 100 8.63 -21.65 -5.82
N GLU A 101 7.49 -20.96 -5.72
CA GLU A 101 7.11 -19.81 -6.56
C GLU A 101 7.55 -18.46 -5.95
N GLY A 102 8.27 -18.50 -4.83
CA GLY A 102 8.78 -17.34 -4.11
C GLY A 102 7.79 -16.73 -3.10
N TYR A 103 6.71 -17.43 -2.73
CA TYR A 103 5.85 -16.99 -1.64
C TYR A 103 6.50 -17.25 -0.28
N ARG A 104 6.21 -16.37 0.67
CA ARG A 104 6.60 -16.48 2.07
C ARG A 104 5.37 -16.46 2.96
N ARG A 105 5.46 -17.08 4.14
CA ARG A 105 4.35 -17.09 5.10
C ARG A 105 4.31 -15.78 5.87
N ILE A 106 3.10 -15.32 6.12
CA ILE A 106 2.83 -14.18 6.98
C ILE A 106 1.53 -14.41 7.74
N VAL A 107 1.51 -13.98 8.99
CA VAL A 107 0.27 -13.81 9.74
C VAL A 107 0.07 -12.32 9.95
N LEU A 108 -1.09 -11.81 9.56
CA LEU A 108 -1.49 -10.43 9.78
C LEU A 108 -2.46 -10.36 10.97
N LEU A 109 -2.35 -9.28 11.74
CA LEU A 109 -3.34 -8.84 12.70
C LEU A 109 -3.79 -7.45 12.29
N ILE A 110 -5.05 -7.32 11.92
CA ILE A 110 -5.69 -6.07 11.57
C ILE A 110 -6.57 -5.63 12.75
N ALA A 111 -6.28 -4.44 13.25
CA ALA A 111 -7.11 -3.68 14.18
C ALA A 111 -7.51 -2.34 13.51
N ASP A 112 -8.31 -1.52 14.19
CA ASP A 112 -8.93 -0.32 13.60
C ASP A 112 -7.95 0.57 12.82
N ARG A 113 -6.82 0.91 13.44
CA ARG A 113 -5.78 1.81 12.88
C ARG A 113 -4.38 1.20 12.84
N VAL A 114 -4.25 -0.06 13.25
CA VAL A 114 -2.95 -0.71 13.41
C VAL A 114 -2.97 -2.04 12.68
N ILE A 115 -1.94 -2.25 11.86
CA ILE A 115 -1.66 -3.53 11.22
C ILE A 115 -0.35 -4.03 11.80
N LEU A 116 -0.42 -5.18 12.47
CA LEU A 116 0.75 -5.91 12.92
C LEU A 116 0.90 -7.16 12.04
N TYR A 117 2.12 -7.65 11.93
CA TYR A 117 2.38 -8.88 11.21
C TYR A 117 3.59 -9.59 11.80
N GLU A 118 3.68 -10.88 11.49
CA GLU A 118 4.88 -11.68 11.64
C GLU A 118 5.06 -12.58 10.41
N GLU A 119 6.28 -12.63 9.88
CA GLU A 119 6.65 -13.37 8.67
C GLU A 119 7.85 -14.27 8.96
N GLY A 120 8.01 -15.34 8.18
CA GLY A 120 9.17 -16.22 8.30
C GLY A 120 8.95 -17.65 7.81
N GLU A 121 9.91 -18.51 8.12
CA GLU A 121 9.94 -19.92 7.67
C GLU A 121 9.12 -20.87 8.56
N GLY A 122 8.73 -20.42 9.76
CA GLY A 122 7.82 -21.16 10.62
C GLY A 122 6.45 -21.37 9.96
N ASN A 123 5.71 -22.40 10.39
CA ASN A 123 4.33 -22.59 9.94
C ASN A 123 3.43 -21.43 10.44
N HIS A 124 2.23 -21.31 9.86
CA HIS A 124 1.30 -20.23 10.20
C HIS A 124 0.85 -20.22 11.67
N LEU A 125 0.89 -21.35 12.37
CA LEU A 125 0.54 -21.42 13.79
C LEU A 125 1.63 -20.77 14.65
N ASN A 126 2.90 -21.10 14.41
CA ASN A 126 4.03 -20.53 15.13
C ASN A 126 4.11 -19.01 14.93
N LEU A 127 3.88 -18.54 13.69
CA LEU A 127 3.84 -17.11 13.39
C LEU A 127 2.68 -16.41 14.10
N TRP A 128 1.52 -17.06 14.18
CA TRP A 128 0.36 -16.54 14.88
C TRP A 128 0.62 -16.41 16.39
N GLU A 129 1.19 -17.42 17.03
CA GLU A 129 1.54 -17.37 18.45
C GLU A 129 2.53 -16.24 18.75
N ALA A 130 3.58 -16.09 17.92
CA ALA A 130 4.54 -15.00 18.04
C ALA A 130 3.87 -13.63 17.89
N LEU A 131 2.99 -13.48 16.90
CA LEU A 131 2.22 -12.26 16.68
C LEU A 131 1.26 -11.97 17.84
N GLU A 132 0.62 -12.99 18.40
CA GLU A 132 -0.26 -12.85 19.54
C GLU A 132 0.50 -12.32 20.76
N GLN A 133 1.66 -12.92 21.08
CA GLN A 133 2.52 -12.46 22.17
C GLN A 133 2.99 -11.02 21.98
N LYS A 134 3.34 -10.65 20.74
CA LYS A 134 3.71 -9.28 20.37
C LYS A 134 2.54 -8.31 20.55
N SER A 135 1.34 -8.72 20.14
CA SER A 135 0.12 -7.89 20.21
C SER A 135 -0.33 -7.62 21.65
N ARG A 136 -0.10 -8.55 22.60
CA ARG A 136 -0.45 -8.38 24.02
C ARG A 136 0.28 -7.22 24.69
N LYS A 137 1.44 -6.82 24.16
CA LYS A 137 2.24 -5.68 24.66
C LYS A 137 1.72 -4.33 24.15
N ILE A 138 0.74 -4.33 23.26
CA ILE A 138 0.22 -3.14 22.58
C ILE A 138 -1.26 -2.99 22.94
N SER A 139 -1.65 -1.79 23.38
CA SER A 139 -3.06 -1.49 23.58
C SER A 139 -3.73 -1.33 22.21
N LEU A 140 -4.36 -2.41 21.74
CA LEU A 140 -5.14 -2.43 20.51
C LEU A 140 -6.62 -2.23 20.84
N SER A 141 -7.22 -1.21 20.25
CA SER A 141 -8.65 -0.94 20.27
C SER A 141 -9.35 -1.59 19.07
N GLY A 142 -10.65 -1.84 19.22
CA GLY A 142 -11.49 -2.39 18.16
C GLY A 142 -11.40 -3.90 18.00
N ASN A 143 -12.01 -4.39 16.92
CA ASN A 143 -11.99 -5.80 16.57
C ASN A 143 -10.59 -6.21 16.05
N ARG A 144 -10.17 -7.41 16.43
CA ARG A 144 -8.89 -8.01 16.03
C ARG A 144 -9.18 -9.11 15.03
N GLU A 145 -8.77 -8.92 13.78
CA GLU A 145 -8.88 -9.93 12.74
C GLU A 145 -7.48 -10.47 12.40
N TYR A 146 -7.31 -11.78 12.56
CA TYR A 146 -6.10 -12.49 12.20
C TYR A 146 -6.27 -13.14 10.84
N HIS A 147 -5.23 -13.05 10.00
CA HIS A 147 -5.22 -13.67 8.68
C HIS A 147 -3.93 -14.44 8.46
N HIS A 148 -4.05 -15.72 8.13
CA HIS A 148 -2.95 -16.60 7.78
C HIS A 148 -2.78 -16.58 6.26
N LEU A 149 -1.70 -15.99 5.79
CA LEU A 149 -1.53 -15.68 4.38
C LEU A 149 -0.18 -16.14 3.84
N TRP A 150 -0.12 -16.22 2.52
CA TRP A 150 1.11 -16.23 1.75
C TRP A 150 1.28 -14.86 1.11
N TYR A 151 2.50 -14.36 1.07
CA TYR A 151 2.81 -13.11 0.37
C TYR A 151 3.96 -13.26 -0.61
N ARG A 152 3.93 -12.43 -1.65
CA ARG A 152 5.04 -12.30 -2.61
C ARG A 152 5.05 -10.93 -3.25
N TRP A 153 6.23 -10.32 -3.35
CA TRP A 153 6.44 -9.17 -4.21
C TRP A 153 6.76 -9.61 -5.64
N LYS A 154 6.05 -9.06 -6.62
CA LYS A 154 6.45 -9.14 -8.04
C LYS A 154 6.40 -7.74 -8.64
N GLY A 155 7.57 -7.17 -8.89
CA GLY A 155 7.70 -5.76 -9.24
C GLY A 155 7.29 -4.86 -8.08
N ARG A 156 6.29 -3.99 -8.29
CA ARG A 156 5.73 -3.11 -7.25
C ARG A 156 4.36 -3.54 -6.75
N VAL A 157 3.97 -4.79 -7.03
CA VAL A 157 2.70 -5.36 -6.58
C VAL A 157 2.97 -6.40 -5.51
N LEU A 158 2.33 -6.23 -4.35
CA LEU A 158 2.29 -7.20 -3.27
C LEU A 158 1.08 -8.13 -3.48
N TYR A 159 1.35 -9.40 -3.72
CA TYR A 159 0.32 -10.42 -3.84
C TYR A 159 0.12 -11.07 -2.47
N LEU A 160 -1.12 -11.17 -2.03
CA LEU A 160 -1.52 -11.78 -0.76
C LEU A 160 -2.52 -12.90 -1.05
N ALA A 161 -2.17 -14.14 -0.72
CA ALA A 161 -2.99 -15.31 -0.95
C ALA A 161 -3.41 -15.96 0.37
N GLY A 162 -4.60 -16.57 0.42
CA GLY A 162 -5.06 -17.29 1.60
C GLY A 162 -4.25 -18.56 1.84
N ALA A 163 -3.88 -18.85 3.09
CA ALA A 163 -3.29 -20.14 3.45
C ALA A 163 -4.36 -21.22 3.59
N ASP A 164 -3.96 -22.50 3.61
CA ASP A 164 -4.89 -23.61 3.86
C ASP A 164 -5.55 -23.53 5.25
N SER A 165 -4.88 -22.89 6.22
CA SER A 165 -5.43 -22.64 7.55
C SER A 165 -6.36 -21.42 7.61
N GLU A 166 -6.50 -20.64 6.52
CA GLU A 166 -7.35 -19.46 6.47
C GLU A 166 -8.78 -19.85 6.05
N PRO A 167 -9.80 -19.54 6.85
CA PRO A 167 -11.19 -19.77 6.45
C PRO A 167 -11.56 -18.94 5.21
N LYS A 168 -12.32 -19.51 4.28
CA LYS A 168 -12.75 -18.83 3.04
C LYS A 168 -13.42 -17.48 3.27
N GLU A 169 -14.32 -17.42 4.25
CA GLU A 169 -15.04 -16.19 4.61
C GLU A 169 -14.11 -15.14 5.22
N SER A 170 -13.12 -15.58 6.01
CA SER A 170 -12.11 -14.70 6.60
C SER A 170 -11.24 -14.08 5.53
N TYR A 171 -10.78 -14.87 4.56
CA TYR A 171 -10.03 -14.39 3.42
C TYR A 171 -10.84 -13.43 2.54
N ALA A 172 -12.13 -13.71 2.33
CA ALA A 172 -13.00 -12.81 1.58
C ALA A 172 -13.15 -11.44 2.25
N ARG A 173 -13.34 -11.41 3.59
CA ARG A 173 -13.35 -10.16 4.37
C ARG A 173 -12.01 -9.44 4.31
N PHE A 174 -10.91 -10.17 4.43
CA PHE A 174 -9.57 -9.63 4.26
C PHE A 174 -9.43 -8.89 2.92
N CYS A 175 -9.89 -9.49 1.82
CA CYS A 175 -9.82 -8.85 0.51
C CYS A 175 -10.69 -7.60 0.39
N GLN A 176 -11.82 -7.52 1.08
CA GLN A 176 -12.60 -6.28 1.20
C GLN A 176 -11.82 -5.20 1.99
N ILE A 177 -11.08 -5.61 3.03
CA ILE A 177 -10.18 -4.71 3.78
C ILE A 177 -9.04 -4.21 2.87
N VAL A 178 -8.47 -5.07 2.02
CA VAL A 178 -7.43 -4.67 1.05
C VAL A 178 -7.94 -3.59 0.10
N GLN A 179 -9.19 -3.66 -0.35
CA GLN A 179 -9.76 -2.64 -1.23
C GLN A 179 -10.03 -1.32 -0.50
N SER A 180 -10.57 -1.39 0.73
CA SER A 180 -10.95 -0.18 1.49
C SER A 180 -9.78 0.51 2.20
N LYS A 181 -8.76 -0.24 2.63
CA LYS A 181 -7.64 0.25 3.44
C LYS A 181 -6.27 0.09 2.75
N LYS A 182 -6.24 0.18 1.42
CA LYS A 182 -5.03 -0.10 0.61
C LYS A 182 -3.81 0.71 1.04
N LEU A 183 -3.95 2.01 1.31
CA LEU A 183 -2.83 2.86 1.75
C LEU A 183 -2.27 2.45 3.11
N LEU A 184 -3.14 2.09 4.06
CA LEU A 184 -2.73 1.63 5.39
C LEU A 184 -1.93 0.32 5.29
N LEU A 185 -2.44 -0.63 4.51
CA LEU A 185 -1.77 -1.90 4.25
C LEU A 185 -0.42 -1.69 3.54
N LEU A 186 -0.36 -0.87 2.50
CA LEU A 186 0.88 -0.56 1.81
C LEU A 186 1.91 0.09 2.75
N ALA A 187 1.49 1.05 3.56
CA ALA A 187 2.37 1.70 4.53
C ALA A 187 2.96 0.70 5.53
N SER A 188 2.15 -0.24 6.03
CA SER A 188 2.59 -1.26 6.98
C SER A 188 3.44 -2.37 6.35
N LEU A 189 3.11 -2.81 5.13
CA LEU A 189 3.69 -4.00 4.51
C LEU A 189 4.82 -3.70 3.51
N ARG A 190 5.12 -2.43 3.20
CA ARG A 190 6.20 -2.04 2.27
C ARG A 190 7.58 -2.63 2.63
N LYS A 191 7.81 -2.95 3.91
CA LYS A 191 9.09 -3.47 4.40
C LYS A 191 9.25 -4.99 4.28
N LEU A 192 8.19 -5.71 3.89
CA LEU A 192 8.27 -7.14 3.62
C LEU A 192 9.29 -7.41 2.51
N ARG A 193 10.13 -8.41 2.72
CA ARG A 193 11.16 -8.84 1.77
C ARG A 193 10.79 -10.14 1.09
#